data_AF-A0A6L6CQE6-F1
#
_entry.id   AF-A0A6L6CQE6-F1
#
_cell.length_a   1.000
_cell.length_b   1.000
_cell.length_c   1.000
_cell.angle_alpha   90.00
_cell.angle_beta   90.00
_cell.angle_gamma   90.00
#
_symmetry.space_group_name_H-M   'P 1'
#
loop_
_entity.id
_entity.type
_entity.pdbx_description
1 polymer ?
#
loop_
_entity_poly.entity_id
_entity_poly.type
_entity_poly.pdbx_seq_one_letter_code
_entity_poly.pdbx_strand_id
1 'polypeptide(L)'
;MPEWCLRFGIVPLAKNPTLPEGFIDTYTADVLKLGRAGGLDQVGVAPADIFLQARAALIERKSRGLHDTMEFTYRNPERSTDPRMALPDAKAVIVGAYSYSQSLTQAPGTPSSRIARYAQRDYYAELELGLNAMRDKLRDEGWKAVVFADDNSLVDRGAAHLAGLGWFGKNANLLLKGHGSFFVLGSVVTNAPLRASTTQVDDGCGACKRCVDACPTGAIVENGVVDAAKCLAWLIQKPGVFDRQYRVALADRIYGCDDCQEVCPPTQRLSITKKQNAEVRQWVPILQLLNMDDAALLSNFKHWYITDRDPTWVRRNALINLGNIADGSDLDVQNVLVRYLNHSQPVLRAHAVWAAARLNLRHLINFADDDPLVADELRSLPDPR
;
A
#
# COMPACT_ATOMS: atom_id res chain seq x y z
N MET A 1 -10.46 49.81 30.34
CA MET A 1 -11.29 49.18 29.30
C MET A 1 -10.46 48.97 28.05
N PRO A 2 -10.34 47.74 27.51
CA PRO A 2 -10.50 46.42 28.14
C PRO A 2 -9.20 45.57 28.03
N GLU A 3 -8.81 44.68 28.95
CA GLU A 3 -9.52 43.54 29.58
C GLU A 3 -10.13 42.56 28.59
N TRP A 4 -9.35 41.69 27.93
CA TRP A 4 -9.85 40.35 27.55
C TRP A 4 -8.79 39.29 27.84
N CYS A 5 -8.81 38.87 29.09
CA CYS A 5 -8.27 37.65 29.68
C CYS A 5 -7.97 36.50 28.72
N LEU A 6 -6.71 36.04 28.83
CA LEU A 6 -6.33 34.64 28.82
C LEU A 6 -7.35 33.80 29.62
N ARG A 7 -8.25 33.13 28.90
CA ARG A 7 -8.94 31.93 29.38
C ARG A 7 -8.71 30.81 28.38
N PHE A 8 -7.45 30.38 28.25
CA PHE A 8 -7.23 28.95 28.03
C PHE A 8 -7.60 28.28 29.34
N GLY A 9 -8.86 27.83 29.42
CA GLY A 9 -9.26 26.92 30.47
C GLY A 9 -8.33 25.72 30.38
N ILE A 10 -7.39 25.64 31.33
CA ILE A 10 -6.71 24.40 31.64
C ILE A 10 -7.83 23.49 32.13
N VAL A 11 -8.37 22.66 31.23
CA VAL A 11 -9.17 21.52 31.63
C VAL A 11 -8.29 20.78 32.63
N PRO A 12 -8.71 20.61 33.89
CA PRO A 12 -7.94 19.82 34.83
C PRO A 12 -7.69 18.48 34.17
N LEU A 13 -6.42 18.07 34.07
CA LEU A 13 -6.08 16.70 33.75
C LEU A 13 -6.81 15.86 34.81
N ALA A 14 -7.94 15.26 34.42
CA ALA A 14 -8.59 14.27 35.25
C ALA A 14 -7.50 13.27 35.61
N LYS A 15 -7.29 13.04 36.92
CA LYS A 15 -6.37 12.00 37.36
C LYS A 15 -6.82 10.73 36.65
N ASN A 16 -5.99 10.23 35.74
CA ASN A 16 -6.23 8.99 35.01
C ASN A 16 -6.74 7.95 36.01
N PRO A 17 -8.00 7.50 35.90
CA PRO A 17 -8.55 6.57 36.87
C PRO A 17 -7.71 5.29 36.85
N THR A 18 -7.23 4.86 38.02
CA THR A 18 -6.63 3.54 38.17
C THR A 18 -7.75 2.51 38.11
N LEU A 19 -7.84 1.79 36.99
CA LEU A 19 -8.80 0.70 36.82
C LEU A 19 -8.25 -0.58 37.48
N PRO A 20 -9.01 -1.28 38.34
CA PRO A 20 -8.63 -2.60 38.85
C PRO A 20 -8.42 -3.60 37.70
N GLU A 21 -7.52 -4.58 37.84
CA GLU A 21 -7.16 -5.50 36.74
C GLU A 21 -8.37 -6.22 36.10
N GLY A 22 -9.33 -6.70 36.90
CA GLY A 22 -10.54 -7.35 36.38
C GLY A 22 -11.48 -6.40 35.62
N PHE A 23 -11.34 -5.09 35.80
CA PHE A 23 -12.09 -4.07 35.07
C PHE A 23 -11.41 -3.72 33.73
N ILE A 24 -10.08 -3.87 33.63
CA ILE A 24 -9.32 -3.58 32.40
C ILE A 24 -9.75 -4.50 31.26
N ASP A 25 -10.00 -5.78 31.54
CA ASP A 25 -10.39 -6.76 30.50
C ASP A 25 -11.76 -6.40 29.91
N THR A 26 -12.75 -6.15 30.77
CA THR A 26 -14.10 -5.71 30.36
C THR A 26 -14.05 -4.37 29.62
N TYR A 27 -13.31 -3.40 30.15
CA TYR A 27 -13.12 -2.09 29.52
C TYR A 27 -12.48 -2.20 28.13
N THR A 28 -11.46 -3.05 27.99
CA THR A 28 -10.82 -3.32 26.71
C THR A 28 -11.83 -3.91 25.73
N ALA A 29 -12.60 -4.91 26.15
CA ALA A 29 -13.62 -5.53 25.31
C ALA A 29 -14.67 -4.52 24.83
N ASP A 30 -15.11 -3.60 25.68
CA ASP A 30 -16.08 -2.56 25.35
C ASP A 30 -15.53 -1.57 24.32
N VAL A 31 -14.29 -1.11 24.48
CA VAL A 31 -13.62 -0.24 23.49
C VAL A 31 -13.50 -0.96 22.15
N LEU A 32 -13.02 -2.21 22.14
CA LEU A 32 -12.88 -2.99 20.91
C LEU A 32 -14.23 -3.28 20.22
N LYS A 33 -15.32 -3.38 21.00
CA LYS A 33 -16.68 -3.55 20.44
C LYS A 33 -17.10 -2.35 19.60
N LEU A 34 -16.70 -1.14 19.98
CA LEU A 34 -16.97 0.08 19.19
C LEU A 34 -16.26 0.04 17.84
N GLY A 35 -15.01 -0.41 17.79
CA GLY A 35 -14.28 -0.56 16.54
C GLY A 35 -14.98 -1.51 15.56
N ARG A 36 -15.46 -2.65 16.06
CA ARG A 36 -16.24 -3.61 15.25
C ARG A 36 -17.60 -3.03 14.82
N ALA A 37 -18.29 -2.33 15.71
CA ALA A 37 -19.54 -1.65 15.38
C ALA A 37 -19.34 -0.55 14.32
N GLY A 38 -18.16 0.08 14.29
CA GLY A 38 -17.74 1.02 13.25
C GLY A 38 -17.25 0.38 11.95
N GLY A 39 -17.28 -0.96 11.83
CA GLY A 39 -17.03 -1.68 10.58
C GLY A 39 -15.71 -2.44 10.49
N LEU A 40 -14.86 -2.40 11.54
CA LEU A 40 -13.61 -3.17 11.56
C LEU A 40 -13.89 -4.68 11.64
N ASP A 41 -13.23 -5.45 10.78
CA ASP A 41 -13.41 -6.90 10.70
C ASP A 41 -12.63 -7.63 11.80
N GLN A 42 -11.46 -7.10 12.15
CA GLN A 42 -10.64 -7.59 13.25
C GLN A 42 -10.09 -6.42 14.05
N VAL A 43 -10.00 -6.60 15.35
CA VAL A 43 -9.40 -5.62 16.27
C VAL A 43 -8.64 -6.33 17.38
N GLY A 44 -7.52 -5.75 17.79
CA GLY A 44 -6.65 -6.28 18.84
C GLY A 44 -5.90 -5.16 19.54
N VAL A 45 -5.15 -5.50 20.58
CA VAL A 45 -4.36 -4.54 21.36
C VAL A 45 -2.94 -5.03 21.47
N ALA A 46 -1.99 -4.23 20.99
CA ALA A 46 -0.57 -4.43 21.18
C ALA A 46 -0.07 -3.60 22.38
N PRO A 47 1.04 -4.03 23.03
CA PRO A 47 1.75 -3.15 23.96
C PRO A 47 2.30 -1.93 23.23
N ALA A 48 2.47 -0.81 23.95
CA ALA A 48 3.13 0.40 23.44
C ALA A 48 4.67 0.38 23.58
N ASP A 49 5.25 -0.78 23.87
CA ASP A 49 6.70 -0.99 23.85
C ASP A 49 7.27 -0.87 22.43
N ILE A 50 8.60 -0.77 22.34
CA ILE A 50 9.30 -0.77 21.05
C ILE A 50 9.01 -2.07 20.30
N PHE A 51 8.66 -1.96 19.03
CA PHE A 51 8.48 -3.10 18.13
C PHE A 51 9.84 -3.66 17.69
N LEU A 52 10.55 -4.32 18.61
CA LEU A 52 11.95 -4.74 18.43
C LEU A 52 12.18 -5.56 17.17
N GLN A 53 11.29 -6.52 16.87
CA GLN A 53 11.39 -7.35 15.66
C GLN A 53 11.27 -6.51 14.38
N ALA A 54 10.30 -5.60 14.33
CA ALA A 54 10.11 -4.72 13.18
C ALA A 54 11.30 -3.76 13.01
N ARG A 55 11.82 -3.20 14.11
CA ARG A 55 12.99 -2.32 14.11
C ARG A 55 14.22 -3.04 13.57
N ALA A 56 14.51 -4.22 14.10
CA ALA A 56 15.64 -5.04 13.65
C ALA A 56 15.53 -5.37 12.15
N ALA A 57 14.34 -5.77 11.69
CA ALA A 57 14.11 -6.09 10.28
C ALA A 57 14.26 -4.85 9.36
N LEU A 58 13.81 -3.67 9.79
CA LEU A 58 13.99 -2.44 9.02
C LEU A 58 15.48 -2.05 8.89
N ILE A 59 16.23 -2.11 10.00
CA ILE A 59 17.66 -1.79 10.04
C ILE A 59 18.45 -2.79 9.16
N GLU A 60 18.16 -4.09 9.30
CA GLU A 60 18.82 -5.14 8.53
C GLU A 60 18.58 -4.99 7.03
N ARG A 61 17.32 -4.86 6.60
CA ARG A 61 16.97 -4.69 5.18
C ARG A 61 17.56 -3.40 4.60
N LYS A 62 17.61 -2.33 5.40
CA LYS A 62 18.29 -1.08 5.01
C LYS A 62 19.77 -1.32 4.78
N SER A 63 20.45 -2.00 5.70
CA SER A 63 21.89 -2.32 5.61
C SER A 63 22.25 -3.17 4.39
N ARG A 64 21.32 -4.02 3.94
CA ARG A 64 21.46 -4.87 2.74
C ARG A 64 21.05 -4.18 1.43
N GLY A 65 20.57 -2.93 1.48
CA GLY A 65 20.08 -2.23 0.29
C GLY A 65 18.73 -2.74 -0.24
N LEU A 66 18.03 -3.61 0.49
CA LEU A 66 16.75 -4.21 0.04
C LEU A 66 15.58 -3.22 0.02
N HIS A 67 15.79 -2.00 0.50
CA HIS A 67 14.79 -0.93 0.54
C HIS A 67 14.74 -0.10 -0.75
N ASP A 68 15.69 -0.29 -1.69
CA ASP A 68 15.86 0.59 -2.85
C ASP A 68 15.88 2.07 -2.40
N THR A 69 14.97 2.91 -2.91
CA THR A 69 14.81 4.32 -2.49
C THR A 69 13.56 4.56 -1.65
N MET A 70 13.01 3.52 -1.01
CA MET A 70 11.74 3.54 -0.26
C MET A 70 11.84 4.25 1.09
N GLU A 71 12.01 5.57 1.07
CA GLU A 71 12.25 6.37 2.28
C GLU A 71 11.06 6.41 3.23
N PHE A 72 9.82 6.36 2.75
CA PHE A 72 8.64 6.45 3.63
C PHE A 72 8.61 5.36 4.72
N THR A 73 9.13 4.16 4.42
CA THR A 73 9.25 3.05 5.40
C THR A 73 10.60 3.05 6.12
N TYR A 74 11.70 3.35 5.42
CA TYR A 74 13.06 3.08 5.90
C TYR A 74 13.83 4.30 6.41
N ARG A 75 13.26 5.52 6.32
CA ARG A 75 13.95 6.76 6.73
C ARG A 75 14.33 6.75 8.21
N ASN A 76 13.38 6.48 9.09
CA ASN A 76 13.58 6.53 10.54
C ASN A 76 12.91 5.33 11.26
N PRO A 77 13.58 4.16 11.29
CA PRO A 77 13.07 2.99 11.97
C PRO A 77 12.83 3.19 13.47
N GLU A 78 13.61 4.03 14.14
CA GLU A 78 13.45 4.30 15.58
C GLU A 78 12.10 4.96 15.86
N ARG A 79 11.77 5.99 15.07
CA ARG A 79 10.48 6.69 15.15
C ARG A 79 9.30 5.76 14.82
N SER A 80 9.35 5.04 13.71
CA SER A 80 8.20 4.26 13.21
C SER A 80 7.91 2.99 14.01
N THR A 81 8.81 2.57 14.90
CA THR A 81 8.67 1.36 15.71
C THR A 81 8.52 1.60 17.20
N ASP A 82 8.44 2.86 17.62
CA ASP A 82 8.20 3.23 19.02
C ASP A 82 6.93 4.10 19.11
N PRO A 83 5.79 3.52 19.53
CA PRO A 83 4.54 4.28 19.69
C PRO A 83 4.69 5.52 20.58
N ARG A 84 5.67 5.54 21.49
CA ARG A 84 5.91 6.66 22.40
C ARG A 84 6.53 7.88 21.71
N MET A 85 7.06 7.72 20.49
CA MET A 85 7.49 8.85 19.66
C MET A 85 6.31 9.68 19.15
N ALA A 86 5.14 9.04 18.99
CA ALA A 86 3.90 9.72 18.66
C ALA A 86 3.15 10.22 19.91
N LEU A 87 3.15 9.44 20.99
CA LEU A 87 2.49 9.78 22.26
C LEU A 87 3.39 9.36 23.44
N PRO A 88 4.15 10.27 24.07
CA PRO A 88 5.18 9.93 25.07
C PRO A 88 4.74 9.05 26.24
N ASP A 89 3.47 9.16 26.67
CA ASP A 89 2.87 8.38 27.75
C ASP A 89 2.01 7.20 27.26
N ALA A 90 2.18 6.76 26.01
CA ALA A 90 1.46 5.62 25.44
C ALA A 90 1.66 4.36 26.28
N LYS A 91 0.54 3.63 26.48
CA LYS A 91 0.49 2.35 27.19
C LYS A 91 -0.01 1.21 26.32
N ALA A 92 -0.81 1.52 25.30
CA ALA A 92 -1.38 0.53 24.40
C ALA A 92 -1.52 1.07 22.98
N VAL A 93 -1.54 0.14 22.03
CA VAL A 93 -1.86 0.41 20.62
C VAL A 93 -3.04 -0.49 20.25
N ILE A 94 -4.22 0.10 20.05
CA ILE A 94 -5.35 -0.64 19.48
C ILE A 94 -5.11 -0.74 17.98
N VAL A 95 -5.23 -1.93 17.40
CA VAL A 95 -5.04 -2.15 15.96
C VAL A 95 -6.33 -2.63 15.36
N GLY A 96 -6.76 -1.97 14.29
CA GLY A 96 -7.92 -2.32 13.48
C GLY A 96 -7.51 -2.87 12.13
N ALA A 97 -8.29 -3.81 11.61
CA ALA A 97 -8.17 -4.30 10.25
C ALA A 97 -9.51 -4.24 9.53
N TYR A 98 -9.49 -3.76 8.29
CA TYR A 98 -10.65 -3.70 7.42
C TYR A 98 -10.36 -4.44 6.12
N SER A 99 -11.19 -5.42 5.78
CA SER A 99 -11.01 -6.24 4.58
C SER A 99 -11.35 -5.44 3.33
N TYR A 100 -10.44 -5.50 2.35
CA TYR A 100 -10.68 -5.01 0.99
C TYR A 100 -10.95 -6.13 -0.02
N SER A 101 -11.07 -7.38 0.44
CA SER A 101 -11.36 -8.51 -0.45
C SER A 101 -12.71 -8.34 -1.13
N GLN A 102 -12.74 -8.50 -2.45
CA GLN A 102 -13.94 -8.45 -3.29
C GLN A 102 -13.83 -9.43 -4.45
N SER A 103 -14.96 -9.75 -5.08
CA SER A 103 -15.00 -10.55 -6.30
C SER A 103 -14.28 -9.82 -7.45
N LEU A 104 -13.45 -10.55 -8.21
CA LEU A 104 -12.83 -10.01 -9.42
C LEU A 104 -13.82 -9.99 -10.57
N THR A 105 -13.75 -8.95 -11.38
CA THR A 105 -14.40 -8.89 -12.69
C THR A 105 -13.42 -9.33 -13.76
N GLN A 106 -13.96 -9.89 -14.86
CA GLN A 106 -13.15 -10.16 -16.04
C GLN A 106 -12.57 -8.86 -16.61
N ALA A 107 -11.41 -8.99 -17.25
CA ALA A 107 -10.82 -7.88 -18.00
C ALA A 107 -11.81 -7.41 -19.09
N PRO A 108 -11.97 -6.10 -19.29
CA PRO A 108 -12.71 -5.57 -20.42
C PRO A 108 -12.13 -6.06 -21.75
N GLY A 109 -12.96 -6.09 -22.81
CA GLY A 109 -12.50 -6.45 -24.16
C GLY A 109 -11.58 -5.41 -24.82
N THR A 110 -11.34 -4.27 -24.18
CA THR A 110 -10.41 -3.23 -24.62
C THR A 110 -9.11 -3.28 -23.79
N PRO A 111 -7.96 -2.86 -24.34
CA PRO A 111 -6.70 -2.81 -23.60
C PRO A 111 -6.85 -2.02 -22.30
N SER A 112 -6.84 -2.73 -21.17
CA SER A 112 -7.14 -2.20 -19.85
C SER A 112 -6.10 -2.66 -18.85
N SER A 113 -5.64 -1.74 -18.00
CA SER A 113 -4.72 -2.07 -16.92
C SER A 113 -5.45 -2.45 -15.64
N ARG A 114 -4.91 -3.43 -14.92
CA ARG A 114 -5.39 -3.90 -13.62
C ARG A 114 -4.86 -3.04 -12.49
N ILE A 115 -5.74 -2.69 -11.55
CA ILE A 115 -5.41 -2.02 -10.29
C ILE A 115 -5.36 -3.06 -9.18
N ALA A 116 -4.28 -3.07 -8.39
CA ALA A 116 -4.17 -3.92 -7.20
C ALA A 116 -5.32 -3.63 -6.23
N ARG A 117 -5.86 -4.68 -5.62
CA ARG A 117 -7.09 -4.69 -4.83
C ARG A 117 -7.13 -3.61 -3.76
N TYR A 118 -6.03 -3.37 -3.06
CA TYR A 118 -5.94 -2.34 -2.01
C TYR A 118 -6.12 -0.90 -2.53
N ALA A 119 -5.94 -0.67 -3.84
CA ALA A 119 -5.97 0.66 -4.46
C ALA A 119 -7.20 0.89 -5.36
N GLN A 120 -8.13 -0.06 -5.41
CA GLN A 120 -9.34 0.01 -6.25
C GLN A 120 -10.37 1.04 -5.75
N ARG A 121 -10.26 1.43 -4.49
CA ARG A 121 -10.96 2.55 -3.84
C ARG A 121 -10.15 2.98 -2.61
N ASP A 122 -10.60 4.04 -1.94
CA ASP A 122 -10.07 4.41 -0.63
C ASP A 122 -10.73 3.53 0.46
N TYR A 123 -10.00 2.51 0.94
CA TYR A 123 -10.46 1.64 2.04
C TYR A 123 -10.11 2.20 3.42
N TYR A 124 -9.23 3.20 3.49
CA TYR A 124 -8.79 3.78 4.76
C TYR A 124 -9.90 4.65 5.37
N ALA A 125 -10.75 5.26 4.53
CA ALA A 125 -11.93 5.97 5.00
C ALA A 125 -12.85 5.11 5.90
N GLU A 126 -13.14 3.85 5.54
CA GLU A 126 -13.95 2.98 6.41
C GLU A 126 -13.19 2.46 7.62
N LEU A 127 -11.90 2.18 7.46
CA LEU A 127 -11.04 1.81 8.58
C LEU A 127 -11.07 2.91 9.66
N GLU A 128 -10.95 4.18 9.25
CA GLU A 128 -10.95 5.32 10.14
C GLU A 128 -12.27 5.49 10.91
N LEU A 129 -13.43 5.11 10.35
CA LEU A 129 -14.70 5.19 11.09
C LEU A 129 -14.64 4.37 12.40
N GLY A 130 -14.16 3.13 12.33
CA GLY A 130 -14.00 2.29 13.51
C GLY A 130 -12.89 2.73 14.46
N LEU A 131 -11.75 3.20 13.91
CA LEU A 131 -10.65 3.72 14.72
C LEU A 131 -11.06 5.00 15.48
N ASN A 132 -11.78 5.90 14.80
CA ASN A 132 -12.29 7.14 15.38
C ASN A 132 -13.32 6.87 16.48
N ALA A 133 -14.22 5.89 16.31
CA ALA A 133 -15.17 5.52 17.35
C ALA A 133 -14.48 5.08 18.66
N MET A 134 -13.39 4.30 18.55
CA MET A 134 -12.59 3.90 19.71
C MET A 134 -11.83 5.08 20.31
N ARG A 135 -11.20 5.92 19.46
CA ARG A 135 -10.50 7.14 19.89
C ARG A 135 -11.42 8.08 20.67
N ASP A 136 -12.62 8.34 20.15
CA ASP A 136 -13.55 9.31 20.70
C ASP A 136 -14.05 8.84 22.07
N LYS A 137 -14.41 7.56 22.20
CA LYS A 137 -14.71 6.95 23.51
C LYS A 137 -13.60 7.14 24.53
N LEU A 138 -12.35 6.88 24.15
CA LEU A 138 -11.20 7.04 25.05
C LEU A 138 -11.00 8.52 25.46
N ARG A 139 -11.16 9.45 24.50
CA ARG A 139 -11.01 10.89 24.76
C ARG A 139 -12.12 11.45 25.64
N ASP A 140 -13.36 11.00 25.45
CA ASP A 140 -14.50 11.38 26.29
C ASP A 140 -14.32 10.97 27.76
N GLU A 141 -13.52 9.93 28.01
CA GLU A 141 -13.16 9.45 29.34
C GLU A 141 -11.86 10.06 29.89
N GLY A 142 -11.26 11.00 29.16
CA GLY A 142 -10.08 11.76 29.59
C GLY A 142 -8.73 11.15 29.18
N TRP A 143 -8.72 10.06 28.41
CA TRP A 143 -7.48 9.47 27.89
C TRP A 143 -6.98 10.21 26.64
N LYS A 144 -5.67 10.15 26.40
CA LYS A 144 -5.09 10.60 25.13
C LYS A 144 -5.13 9.44 24.15
N ALA A 145 -5.67 9.69 22.96
CA ALA A 145 -5.72 8.72 21.87
C ALA A 145 -5.46 9.41 20.53
N VAL A 146 -4.62 8.81 19.68
CA VAL A 146 -4.25 9.33 18.35
C VAL A 146 -4.38 8.22 17.32
N VAL A 147 -5.06 8.50 16.21
CA VAL A 147 -5.29 7.55 15.11
C VAL A 147 -4.17 7.66 14.08
N PHE A 148 -3.73 6.51 13.57
CA PHE A 148 -2.77 6.36 12.47
C PHE A 148 -3.36 5.38 11.45
N ALA A 149 -3.36 5.76 10.18
CA ALA A 149 -3.81 4.92 9.07
C ALA A 149 -2.96 5.27 7.84
N ASP A 150 -2.25 4.28 7.28
CA ASP A 150 -1.26 4.50 6.20
C ASP A 150 -0.19 5.56 6.54
N ASP A 151 0.15 5.71 7.84
CA ASP A 151 1.03 6.76 8.34
C ASP A 151 2.44 6.21 8.65
N ASN A 152 3.47 6.91 8.16
CA ASN A 152 4.87 6.50 8.32
C ASN A 152 5.40 6.61 9.77
N SER A 153 4.59 7.07 10.72
CA SER A 153 4.93 7.17 12.14
C SER A 153 4.75 5.85 12.89
N LEU A 154 4.12 4.83 12.29
CA LEU A 154 3.92 3.54 12.93
C LEU A 154 3.99 2.38 11.93
N VAL A 155 4.70 1.30 12.28
CA VAL A 155 4.72 0.07 11.47
C VAL A 155 3.48 -0.77 11.76
N ASP A 156 2.40 -0.54 10.99
CA ASP A 156 1.08 -1.16 11.20
C ASP A 156 1.11 -2.70 11.24
N ARG A 157 1.88 -3.35 10.36
CA ARG A 157 2.00 -4.82 10.37
C ARG A 157 2.69 -5.33 11.63
N GLY A 158 3.64 -4.57 12.17
CA GLY A 158 4.32 -4.87 13.43
C GLY A 158 3.36 -4.75 14.62
N ALA A 159 2.59 -3.66 14.66
CA ALA A 159 1.54 -3.46 15.65
C ALA A 159 0.50 -4.58 15.60
N ALA A 160 -0.02 -4.91 14.41
CA ALA A 160 -1.02 -5.96 14.23
C ALA A 160 -0.51 -7.36 14.61
N HIS A 161 0.77 -7.67 14.36
CA HIS A 161 1.40 -8.90 14.82
C HIS A 161 1.46 -8.97 16.36
N LEU A 162 1.92 -7.89 17.01
CA LEU A 162 1.98 -7.79 18.47
C LEU A 162 0.59 -7.76 19.12
N ALA A 163 -0.42 -7.28 18.40
CA ALA A 163 -1.82 -7.32 18.81
C ALA A 163 -2.45 -8.72 18.70
N GLY A 164 -1.68 -9.72 18.26
CA GLY A 164 -2.15 -11.11 18.14
C GLY A 164 -3.13 -11.34 16.99
N LEU A 165 -3.16 -10.45 15.98
CA LEU A 165 -4.12 -10.57 14.88
C LEU A 165 -3.69 -11.60 13.83
N GLY A 166 -2.39 -11.82 13.67
CA GLY A 166 -1.86 -12.63 12.58
C GLY A 166 -0.37 -12.91 12.66
N TRP A 167 0.12 -13.58 11.63
CA TRP A 167 1.53 -13.94 11.46
C TRP A 167 2.09 -13.34 10.17
N PHE A 168 3.41 -13.15 10.10
CA PHE A 168 4.07 -12.72 8.87
C PHE A 168 4.20 -13.90 7.90
N GLY A 169 3.62 -13.75 6.72
CA GLY A 169 3.78 -14.74 5.66
C GLY A 169 5.13 -14.65 4.97
N LYS A 170 5.47 -15.69 4.21
CA LYS A 170 6.67 -15.70 3.36
C LYS A 170 6.68 -14.59 2.30
N ASN A 171 5.51 -14.01 1.98
CA ASN A 171 5.39 -12.83 1.10
C ASN A 171 5.52 -11.48 1.84
N ALA A 172 5.92 -11.47 3.10
CA ALA A 172 6.06 -10.30 3.99
C ALA A 172 4.76 -9.52 4.30
N ASN A 173 3.60 -9.99 3.84
CA ASN A 173 2.32 -9.49 4.34
C ASN A 173 2.02 -10.07 5.71
N LEU A 174 1.20 -9.37 6.48
CA LEU A 174 0.57 -9.96 7.66
C LEU A 174 -0.66 -10.74 7.21
N LEU A 175 -0.76 -12.01 7.63
CA LEU A 175 -1.93 -12.84 7.39
C LEU A 175 -2.72 -12.91 8.69
N LEU A 176 -3.94 -12.38 8.65
CA LEU A 176 -4.85 -12.47 9.77
C LEU A 176 -5.31 -13.92 9.97
N LYS A 177 -5.36 -14.34 11.23
CA LYS A 177 -5.79 -15.70 11.60
C LYS A 177 -7.19 -15.96 11.04
N GLY A 178 -7.28 -16.98 10.19
CA GLY A 178 -8.55 -17.36 9.58
C GLY A 178 -9.06 -16.44 8.47
N HIS A 179 -8.27 -15.46 8.00
CA HIS A 179 -8.70 -14.53 6.94
C HIS A 179 -7.67 -14.17 5.87
N GLY A 180 -6.37 -14.44 6.09
CA GLY A 180 -5.33 -14.10 5.12
C GLY A 180 -5.01 -12.61 5.07
N SER A 181 -4.59 -12.09 3.91
CA SER A 181 -3.85 -10.82 3.83
C SER A 181 -4.58 -9.62 3.22
N PHE A 182 -5.82 -9.76 2.73
CA PHE A 182 -6.54 -8.68 2.06
C PHE A 182 -7.17 -7.67 3.04
N PHE A 183 -6.33 -7.02 3.84
CA PHE A 183 -6.73 -6.04 4.85
C PHE A 183 -5.89 -4.76 4.76
N VAL A 184 -6.54 -3.61 4.87
CA VAL A 184 -5.86 -2.39 5.32
C VAL A 184 -5.80 -2.43 6.84
N LEU A 185 -4.74 -1.83 7.39
CA LEU A 185 -4.46 -1.80 8.83
C LEU A 185 -4.36 -0.35 9.28
N GLY A 186 -4.67 -0.12 10.55
CA GLY A 186 -4.45 1.17 11.20
C GLY A 186 -4.60 1.02 12.70
N SER A 187 -4.21 2.05 13.43
CA SER A 187 -3.97 1.96 14.86
C SER A 187 -4.48 3.17 15.62
N VAL A 188 -4.82 2.97 16.89
CA VAL A 188 -5.03 4.03 17.89
C VAL A 188 -3.97 3.89 18.97
N VAL A 189 -3.02 4.81 19.03
CA VAL A 189 -2.01 4.89 20.10
C VAL A 189 -2.62 5.65 21.27
N THR A 190 -2.61 5.07 22.47
CA THR A 190 -3.29 5.62 23.64
C THR A 190 -2.52 5.43 24.94
N ASN A 191 -2.74 6.32 25.91
CA ASN A 191 -2.28 6.17 27.29
C ASN A 191 -3.31 5.48 28.21
N ALA A 192 -4.45 5.04 27.65
CA ALA A 192 -5.47 4.27 28.35
C ALA A 192 -4.94 2.89 28.80
N PRO A 193 -5.31 2.41 30.00
CA PRO A 193 -4.97 1.08 30.48
C PRO A 193 -5.84 0.05 29.77
N LEU A 194 -5.31 -0.55 28.71
CA LEU A 194 -5.94 -1.62 27.95
C LEU A 194 -5.15 -2.91 28.10
N ARG A 195 -5.85 -4.05 28.10
CA ARG A 195 -5.21 -5.36 28.13
C ARG A 195 -4.62 -5.67 26.75
N ALA A 196 -3.30 -5.59 26.64
CA ALA A 196 -2.58 -6.02 25.45
C ALA A 196 -2.62 -7.55 25.29
N SER A 197 -2.51 -8.01 24.04
CA SER A 197 -2.32 -9.42 23.74
C SER A 197 -1.00 -9.92 24.32
N THR A 198 -1.05 -11.10 24.93
CA THR A 198 0.14 -11.83 25.42
C THR A 198 0.52 -12.99 24.51
N THR A 199 -0.31 -13.30 23.52
CA THR A 199 -0.11 -14.43 22.61
C THR A 199 0.01 -13.96 21.16
N GLN A 200 1.02 -14.48 20.48
CA GLN A 200 1.16 -14.30 19.03
C GLN A 200 0.47 -15.46 18.30
N VAL A 201 0.08 -15.22 17.05
CA VAL A 201 -0.48 -16.25 16.19
C VAL A 201 0.66 -17.04 15.56
N ASP A 202 0.58 -18.37 15.63
CA ASP A 202 1.56 -19.27 15.03
C ASP A 202 1.67 -19.10 13.51
N ASP A 203 2.84 -19.47 12.96
CA ASP A 203 3.05 -19.47 11.51
C ASP A 203 2.10 -20.47 10.82
N GLY A 204 1.26 -19.95 9.92
CA GLY A 204 0.37 -20.72 9.07
C GLY A 204 0.92 -21.05 7.68
N CYS A 205 2.15 -20.66 7.34
CA CYS A 205 2.75 -20.95 6.04
C CYS A 205 3.31 -22.37 5.93
N GLY A 206 4.00 -22.86 6.97
CA GLY A 206 4.67 -24.16 6.95
C GLY A 206 5.60 -24.32 5.74
N ALA A 207 5.50 -25.46 5.04
CA ALA A 207 6.32 -25.74 3.85
C ALA A 207 5.87 -25.01 2.56
N CYS A 208 4.73 -24.31 2.57
CA CYS A 208 4.21 -23.64 1.37
C CYS A 208 5.20 -22.61 0.82
N LYS A 209 5.37 -22.54 -0.50
CA LYS A 209 6.23 -21.55 -1.18
C LYS A 209 5.58 -20.89 -2.40
N ARG A 210 4.25 -21.00 -2.54
CA ARG A 210 3.51 -20.50 -3.71
C ARG A 210 3.78 -19.04 -4.03
N CYS A 211 3.82 -18.17 -3.02
CA CYS A 211 4.06 -16.75 -3.23
C CYS A 211 5.49 -16.45 -3.71
N VAL A 212 6.48 -17.22 -3.26
CA VAL A 212 7.86 -17.13 -3.71
C VAL A 212 7.94 -17.54 -5.18
N ASP A 213 7.40 -18.73 -5.50
CA ASP A 213 7.42 -19.29 -6.85
C ASP A 213 6.62 -18.42 -7.86
N ALA A 214 5.55 -17.76 -7.42
CA ALA A 214 4.70 -16.93 -8.29
C ALA A 214 5.16 -15.48 -8.43
N CYS A 215 6.15 -15.03 -7.65
CA CYS A 215 6.60 -13.65 -7.73
C CYS A 215 7.25 -13.39 -9.10
N PRO A 216 6.69 -12.51 -9.95
CA PRO A 216 7.07 -12.42 -11.37
C PRO A 216 8.49 -11.88 -11.59
N THR A 217 9.09 -11.28 -10.55
CA THR A 217 10.42 -10.68 -10.59
C THR A 217 11.40 -11.31 -9.58
N GLY A 218 10.97 -12.35 -8.85
CA GLY A 218 11.77 -12.95 -7.78
C GLY A 218 12.09 -11.98 -6.65
N ALA A 219 11.18 -11.03 -6.35
CA ALA A 219 11.38 -10.03 -5.31
C ALA A 219 11.38 -10.59 -3.89
N ILE A 220 10.76 -11.76 -3.65
CA ILE A 220 10.83 -12.44 -2.36
C ILE A 220 12.12 -13.25 -2.33
N VAL A 221 13.18 -12.65 -1.80
CA VAL A 221 14.54 -13.22 -1.81
C VAL A 221 14.75 -14.25 -0.70
N GLU A 222 14.01 -14.10 0.41
CA GLU A 222 13.96 -15.06 1.52
C GLU A 222 12.54 -15.04 2.12
N ASN A 223 12.21 -16.03 2.95
CA ASN A 223 10.91 -16.09 3.62
C ASN A 223 10.64 -14.80 4.42
N GLY A 224 9.67 -14.00 3.98
CA GLY A 224 9.30 -12.74 4.64
C GLY A 224 10.27 -11.58 4.36
N VAL A 225 11.18 -11.72 3.40
CA VAL A 225 12.14 -10.68 2.99
C VAL A 225 11.92 -10.35 1.52
N VAL A 226 11.59 -9.09 1.26
CA VAL A 226 11.33 -8.57 -0.08
C VAL A 226 12.42 -7.58 -0.46
N ASP A 227 13.01 -7.77 -1.63
CA ASP A 227 13.84 -6.78 -2.31
C ASP A 227 12.96 -5.79 -3.05
N ALA A 228 12.87 -4.56 -2.53
CA ALA A 228 12.06 -3.49 -3.11
C ALA A 228 12.51 -3.18 -4.54
N ALA A 229 13.81 -3.27 -4.86
CA ALA A 229 14.34 -2.99 -6.20
C ALA A 229 13.83 -3.97 -7.27
N LYS A 230 13.16 -5.04 -6.86
CA LYS A 230 12.51 -6.03 -7.74
C LYS A 230 10.99 -6.03 -7.60
N CYS A 231 10.45 -5.53 -6.49
CA CYS A 231 9.02 -5.64 -6.20
C CYS A 231 8.20 -4.73 -7.12
N LEU A 232 7.37 -5.32 -8.00
CA LEU A 232 6.52 -4.54 -8.92
C LEU A 232 5.65 -3.51 -8.21
N ALA A 233 5.16 -3.81 -6.99
CA ALA A 233 4.36 -2.86 -6.22
C ALA A 233 5.14 -1.58 -5.89
N TRP A 234 6.46 -1.65 -5.67
CA TRP A 234 7.33 -0.50 -5.48
C TRP A 234 7.78 0.12 -6.81
N LEU A 235 8.23 -0.69 -7.77
CA LEU A 235 8.76 -0.22 -9.06
C LEU A 235 7.77 0.66 -9.84
N ILE A 236 6.48 0.34 -9.74
CA ILE A 236 5.39 1.13 -10.33
C ILE A 236 5.28 2.53 -9.71
N GLN A 237 5.57 2.67 -8.42
CA GLN A 237 5.42 3.93 -7.68
C GLN A 237 6.68 4.78 -7.72
N LYS A 238 7.87 4.16 -7.83
CA LYS A 238 9.14 4.89 -7.78
C LYS A 238 9.34 5.78 -9.03
N PRO A 239 9.86 7.01 -8.87
CA PRO A 239 10.23 7.88 -9.98
C PRO A 239 11.31 7.29 -10.90
N GLY A 240 11.42 7.86 -12.10
CA GLY A 240 12.49 7.56 -13.05
C GLY A 240 12.14 6.51 -14.10
N VAL A 241 13.17 6.02 -14.80
CA VAL A 241 13.01 5.02 -15.85
C VAL A 241 12.68 3.66 -15.23
N PHE A 242 11.64 2.99 -15.75
CA PHE A 242 11.32 1.64 -15.33
C PHE A 242 12.35 0.68 -15.92
N ASP A 243 12.98 -0.13 -15.09
CA ASP A 243 14.05 -1.05 -15.52
C ASP A 243 13.52 -2.05 -16.56
N ARG A 244 14.21 -2.13 -17.71
CA ARG A 244 13.86 -2.98 -18.87
C ARG A 244 13.60 -4.43 -18.47
N GLN A 245 14.40 -4.97 -17.55
CA GLN A 245 14.30 -6.38 -17.16
C GLN A 245 12.94 -6.73 -16.51
N TYR A 246 12.23 -5.76 -15.94
CA TYR A 246 10.95 -5.97 -15.27
C TYR A 246 9.73 -5.49 -16.08
N ARG A 247 9.91 -4.83 -17.22
CA ARG A 247 8.80 -4.27 -18.02
C ARG A 247 7.85 -5.34 -18.54
N VAL A 248 8.38 -6.50 -18.96
CA VAL A 248 7.56 -7.65 -19.38
C VAL A 248 6.76 -8.21 -18.21
N ALA A 249 7.41 -8.39 -17.06
CA ALA A 249 6.80 -8.90 -15.84
C ALA A 249 5.68 -7.99 -15.30
N LEU A 250 5.72 -6.69 -15.62
CA LEU A 250 4.67 -5.75 -15.25
C LEU A 250 3.30 -6.16 -15.81
N ALA A 251 3.28 -6.76 -17.02
CA ALA A 251 2.10 -7.17 -17.76
C ALA A 251 1.06 -6.03 -17.88
N ASP A 252 -0.08 -6.14 -17.20
CA ASP A 252 -1.20 -5.21 -17.22
C ASP A 252 -1.32 -4.36 -15.93
N ARG A 253 -0.37 -4.43 -14.99
CA ARG A 253 -0.49 -3.78 -13.67
C ARG A 253 -0.20 -2.29 -13.77
N ILE A 254 -1.17 -1.42 -13.47
CA ILE A 254 -0.96 0.04 -13.48
C ILE A 254 -0.57 0.60 -12.10
N TYR A 255 -1.07 -0.02 -11.04
CA TYR A 255 -0.82 0.41 -9.67
C TYR A 255 -0.85 -0.79 -8.71
N GLY A 256 0.26 -1.05 -8.01
CA GLY A 256 0.45 -2.19 -7.11
C GLY A 256 0.64 -3.55 -7.80
N CYS A 257 0.80 -4.61 -7.01
CA CYS A 257 0.88 -5.99 -7.49
C CYS A 257 0.37 -6.96 -6.41
N ASP A 258 -0.60 -7.81 -6.76
CA ASP A 258 -1.22 -8.75 -5.82
C ASP A 258 -0.79 -10.21 -6.00
N ASP A 259 0.09 -10.53 -6.95
CA ASP A 259 0.39 -11.91 -7.33
C ASP A 259 0.79 -12.80 -6.13
N CYS A 260 1.63 -12.27 -5.23
CA CYS A 260 2.06 -13.00 -4.03
C CYS A 260 0.93 -13.23 -3.01
N GLN A 261 -0.15 -12.46 -3.07
CA GLN A 261 -1.37 -12.62 -2.27
C GLN A 261 -2.40 -13.49 -3.00
N GLU A 262 -2.51 -13.36 -4.33
CA GLU A 262 -3.47 -14.09 -5.16
C GLU A 262 -3.19 -15.59 -5.22
N VAL A 263 -1.94 -16.01 -5.03
CA VAL A 263 -1.59 -17.44 -4.92
C VAL A 263 -1.58 -17.96 -3.48
N CYS A 264 -1.77 -17.08 -2.49
CA CYS A 264 -1.66 -17.40 -1.07
C CYS A 264 -2.89 -18.18 -0.58
N PRO A 265 -2.75 -19.44 -0.11
CA PRO A 265 -3.91 -20.27 0.22
C PRO A 265 -4.82 -19.70 1.33
N PRO A 266 -4.31 -19.17 2.47
CA PRO A 266 -5.17 -18.55 3.47
C PRO A 266 -5.95 -17.34 2.92
N THR A 267 -5.28 -16.50 2.12
CA THR A 267 -5.92 -15.32 1.50
C THR A 267 -7.02 -15.75 0.54
N GLN A 268 -6.77 -16.68 -0.38
CA GLN A 268 -7.77 -17.10 -1.35
C GLN A 268 -8.95 -17.85 -0.75
N ARG A 269 -8.74 -18.63 0.32
CA ARG A 269 -9.78 -19.52 0.86
C ARG A 269 -10.60 -18.89 1.96
N LEU A 270 -10.03 -17.93 2.70
CA LEU A 270 -10.59 -17.50 3.98
C LEU A 270 -10.87 -15.99 4.07
N SER A 271 -10.57 -15.23 3.01
CA SER A 271 -10.79 -13.78 3.00
C SER A 271 -12.24 -13.40 3.27
N ILE A 272 -12.43 -12.32 4.02
CA ILE A 272 -13.74 -11.72 4.28
C ILE A 272 -14.15 -10.92 3.05
N THR A 273 -14.92 -11.53 2.15
CA THR A 273 -15.36 -10.87 0.92
C THR A 273 -16.43 -9.81 1.23
N LYS A 274 -16.12 -8.55 0.95
CA LYS A 274 -17.07 -7.43 1.01
C LYS A 274 -17.99 -7.47 -0.21
N LYS A 275 -19.20 -6.95 -0.04
CA LYS A 275 -20.13 -6.72 -1.17
C LYS A 275 -19.48 -5.76 -2.16
N GLN A 276 -19.74 -5.99 -3.44
CA GLN A 276 -19.24 -5.13 -4.51
C GLN A 276 -19.84 -3.72 -4.34
N ASN A 277 -18.97 -2.71 -4.44
CA ASN A 277 -19.33 -1.31 -4.35
C ASN A 277 -19.13 -0.68 -5.74
N ALA A 278 -20.04 0.21 -6.16
CA ALA A 278 -19.96 0.91 -7.44
C ALA A 278 -18.70 1.78 -7.59
N GLU A 279 -18.09 2.20 -6.48
CA GLU A 279 -16.84 2.98 -6.47
C GLU A 279 -15.59 2.15 -6.78
N VAL A 280 -15.70 0.81 -6.79
CA VAL A 280 -14.55 -0.08 -6.98
C VAL A 280 -14.12 -0.10 -8.43
N ARG A 281 -12.92 0.42 -8.69
CA ARG A 281 -12.31 0.44 -10.02
C ARG A 281 -11.23 -0.64 -10.12
N GLN A 282 -11.56 -1.77 -10.73
CA GLN A 282 -10.59 -2.88 -10.92
C GLN A 282 -9.72 -2.69 -12.16
N TRP A 283 -10.25 -2.01 -13.17
CA TRP A 283 -9.65 -1.85 -14.49
C TRP A 283 -9.65 -0.39 -14.92
N VAL A 284 -8.63 0.02 -15.66
CA VAL A 284 -8.52 1.33 -16.30
C VAL A 284 -8.25 1.16 -17.79
N PRO A 285 -9.12 1.65 -18.69
CA PRO A 285 -8.82 1.65 -20.11
C PRO A 285 -7.56 2.47 -20.41
N ILE A 286 -6.55 1.83 -21.00
CA ILE A 286 -5.21 2.40 -21.14
C ILE A 286 -5.24 3.65 -22.02
N LEU A 287 -5.92 3.58 -23.16
CA LEU A 287 -6.03 4.69 -24.10
C LEU A 287 -6.76 5.89 -23.47
N GLN A 288 -7.81 5.64 -22.68
CA GLN A 288 -8.50 6.70 -21.95
C GLN A 288 -7.56 7.40 -20.97
N LEU A 289 -6.82 6.65 -20.15
CA LEU A 289 -5.84 7.20 -19.20
C LEU A 289 -4.77 8.02 -19.91
N LEU A 290 -4.21 7.48 -21.00
CA LEU A 290 -3.16 8.13 -21.78
C LEU A 290 -3.67 9.40 -22.50
N ASN A 291 -4.98 9.57 -22.68
CA ASN A 291 -5.63 10.76 -23.25
C ASN A 291 -6.04 11.80 -22.21
N MET A 292 -5.97 11.50 -20.90
CA MET A 292 -6.29 12.48 -19.86
C MET A 292 -5.23 13.58 -19.79
N ASP A 293 -5.66 14.81 -19.54
CA ASP A 293 -4.77 15.85 -19.03
C ASP A 293 -4.32 15.56 -17.59
N ASP A 294 -3.35 16.33 -17.11
CA ASP A 294 -2.71 16.12 -15.81
C ASP A 294 -3.71 16.28 -14.64
N ALA A 295 -4.56 17.30 -14.70
CA ALA A 295 -5.53 17.59 -13.65
C ALA A 295 -6.58 16.47 -13.56
N ALA A 296 -7.10 16.03 -14.71
CA ALA A 296 -8.05 14.94 -14.80
C ALA A 296 -7.45 13.62 -14.29
N LEU A 297 -6.20 13.30 -14.66
CA LEU A 297 -5.51 12.09 -14.19
C LEU A 297 -5.34 12.11 -12.67
N LEU A 298 -4.79 13.18 -12.12
CA LEU A 298 -4.55 13.30 -10.68
C LEU A 298 -5.84 13.32 -9.86
N SER A 299 -6.94 13.84 -10.44
CA SER A 299 -8.27 13.80 -9.83
C SER A 299 -8.87 12.38 -9.86
N ASN A 300 -8.74 11.65 -10.98
CA ASN A 300 -9.23 10.28 -11.14
C ASN A 300 -8.54 9.28 -10.20
N PHE A 301 -7.26 9.53 -9.87
CA PHE A 301 -6.42 8.65 -9.04
C PHE A 301 -5.95 9.36 -7.77
N LYS A 302 -6.81 10.21 -7.19
CA LYS A 302 -6.46 11.07 -6.05
C LYS A 302 -5.93 10.31 -4.83
N HIS A 303 -6.46 9.11 -4.58
CA HIS A 303 -6.12 8.25 -3.44
C HIS A 303 -4.87 7.40 -3.67
N TRP A 304 -4.28 7.43 -4.87
CA TRP A 304 -2.99 6.77 -5.10
C TRP A 304 -1.87 7.63 -4.55
N TYR A 305 -0.87 6.96 -3.95
CA TYR A 305 0.43 7.56 -3.73
C TYR A 305 1.14 7.68 -5.08
N ILE A 306 1.18 8.91 -5.58
CA ILE A 306 1.92 9.30 -6.78
C ILE A 306 3.03 10.22 -6.30
N THR A 307 4.29 9.80 -6.44
CA THR A 307 5.43 10.59 -5.98
C THR A 307 5.41 11.98 -6.58
N ASP A 308 5.52 12.99 -5.70
CA ASP A 308 5.43 14.42 -6.01
C ASP A 308 4.16 14.85 -6.75
N ARG A 309 3.12 13.99 -6.74
CA ARG A 309 1.89 14.15 -7.53
C ARG A 309 2.18 14.35 -9.02
N ASP A 310 3.26 13.75 -9.52
CA ASP A 310 3.64 13.82 -10.94
C ASP A 310 2.93 12.72 -11.76
N PRO A 311 2.03 13.07 -12.69
CA PRO A 311 1.29 12.10 -13.50
C PRO A 311 2.18 11.32 -14.49
N THR A 312 3.42 11.75 -14.70
CA THR A 312 4.43 11.08 -15.53
C THR A 312 4.59 9.61 -15.13
N TRP A 313 4.60 9.29 -13.83
CA TRP A 313 4.83 7.92 -13.36
C TRP A 313 3.68 6.98 -13.72
N VAL A 314 2.44 7.47 -13.67
CA VAL A 314 1.26 6.70 -14.07
C VAL A 314 1.27 6.48 -15.58
N ARG A 315 1.59 7.50 -16.39
CA ARG A 315 1.67 7.38 -17.86
C ARG A 315 2.80 6.46 -18.30
N ARG A 316 3.95 6.53 -17.64
CA ARG A 316 5.08 5.60 -17.83
C ARG A 316 4.62 4.16 -17.70
N ASN A 317 3.91 3.84 -16.62
CA ASN A 317 3.39 2.49 -16.39
C ASN A 317 2.35 2.10 -17.46
N ALA A 318 1.46 3.03 -17.83
CA ALA A 318 0.46 2.79 -18.86
C ALA A 318 1.06 2.52 -20.25
N LEU A 319 2.17 3.18 -20.62
CA LEU A 319 2.91 2.90 -21.86
C LEU A 319 3.53 1.50 -21.84
N ILE A 320 4.08 1.06 -20.70
CA ILE A 320 4.57 -0.31 -20.57
C ILE A 320 3.43 -1.32 -20.73
N ASN A 321 2.30 -1.08 -20.07
CA ASN A 321 1.13 -1.95 -20.17
C ASN A 321 0.61 -2.00 -21.61
N LEU A 322 0.56 -0.86 -22.31
CA LEU A 322 0.19 -0.79 -23.72
C LEU A 322 1.10 -1.69 -24.58
N GLY A 323 2.42 -1.58 -24.41
CA GLY A 323 3.38 -2.43 -25.12
C GLY A 323 3.25 -3.93 -24.79
N ASN A 324 2.73 -4.28 -23.61
CA ASN A 324 2.54 -5.67 -23.20
C ASN A 324 1.25 -6.31 -23.72
N ILE A 325 0.14 -5.56 -23.75
CA ILE A 325 -1.19 -6.16 -23.92
C ILE A 325 -1.99 -5.64 -25.12
N ALA A 326 -1.59 -4.52 -25.74
CA ALA A 326 -2.31 -3.95 -26.87
C ALA A 326 -2.05 -4.72 -28.19
N ASP A 327 -2.86 -4.39 -29.20
CA ASP A 327 -2.67 -4.78 -30.59
C ASP A 327 -2.01 -3.62 -31.35
N GLY A 328 -0.87 -3.88 -32.00
CA GLY A 328 -0.15 -2.88 -32.78
C GLY A 328 -0.88 -2.47 -34.07
N SER A 329 -1.82 -3.27 -34.56
CA SER A 329 -2.62 -2.95 -35.75
C SER A 329 -3.77 -1.96 -35.47
N ASP A 330 -4.09 -1.72 -34.19
CA ASP A 330 -5.11 -0.76 -33.77
C ASP A 330 -4.64 0.68 -34.01
N LEU A 331 -5.41 1.43 -34.80
CA LEU A 331 -5.11 2.82 -35.15
C LEU A 331 -5.12 3.75 -33.92
N ASP A 332 -5.97 3.51 -32.94
CA ASP A 332 -6.01 4.34 -31.72
C ASP A 332 -4.76 4.12 -30.85
N VAL A 333 -4.25 2.88 -30.83
CA VAL A 333 -2.97 2.54 -30.19
C VAL A 333 -1.81 3.25 -30.89
N GLN A 334 -1.76 3.19 -32.22
CA GLN A 334 -0.74 3.88 -33.01
C GLN A 334 -0.78 5.40 -32.81
N ASN A 335 -1.98 6.01 -32.85
CA ASN A 335 -2.16 7.45 -32.64
C ASN A 335 -1.66 7.90 -31.26
N VAL A 336 -1.99 7.15 -30.20
CA VAL A 336 -1.49 7.44 -28.86
C VAL A 336 0.03 7.31 -28.81
N LEU A 337 0.62 6.26 -29.39
CA LEU A 337 2.08 6.09 -29.43
C LEU A 337 2.77 7.22 -30.19
N VAL A 338 2.26 7.66 -31.35
CA VAL A 338 2.80 8.81 -32.09
C VAL A 338 2.85 10.06 -31.21
N ARG A 339 1.79 10.35 -30.44
CA ARG A 339 1.79 11.47 -29.51
C ARG A 339 2.89 11.33 -28.44
N TYR A 340 3.01 10.14 -27.84
CA TYR A 340 3.99 9.93 -26.76
C TYR A 340 5.44 9.81 -27.24
N LEU A 341 5.67 9.35 -28.47
CA LEU A 341 6.98 9.39 -29.14
C LEU A 341 7.46 10.82 -29.38
N ASN A 342 6.56 11.80 -29.46
CA ASN A 342 6.86 13.22 -29.61
C ASN A 342 6.64 14.03 -28.31
N HIS A 343 6.51 13.37 -27.16
CA HIS A 343 6.21 14.04 -25.90
C HIS A 343 7.38 14.90 -25.40
N SER A 344 7.11 16.04 -24.74
CA SER A 344 8.15 16.92 -24.21
C SER A 344 9.05 16.23 -23.17
N GLN A 345 8.44 15.43 -22.28
CA GLN A 345 9.14 14.62 -21.26
C GLN A 345 9.91 13.43 -21.88
N PRO A 346 11.25 13.38 -21.77
CA PRO A 346 12.04 12.30 -22.37
C PRO A 346 11.78 10.92 -21.81
N VAL A 347 11.46 10.82 -20.51
CA VAL A 347 11.09 9.54 -19.89
C VAL A 347 9.86 8.94 -20.57
N LEU A 348 8.86 9.74 -20.94
CA LEU A 348 7.67 9.23 -21.63
C LEU A 348 7.98 8.85 -23.08
N ARG A 349 8.83 9.61 -23.77
CA ARG A 349 9.34 9.23 -25.11
C ARG A 349 10.05 7.89 -25.07
N ALA A 350 10.98 7.68 -24.13
CA ALA A 350 11.71 6.43 -23.98
C ALA A 350 10.76 5.23 -23.76
N HIS A 351 9.74 5.35 -22.89
CA HIS A 351 8.79 4.26 -22.69
C HIS A 351 7.86 4.05 -23.89
N ALA A 352 7.55 5.09 -24.66
CA ALA A 352 6.81 4.98 -25.91
C ALA A 352 7.64 4.30 -27.01
N VAL A 353 8.95 4.58 -27.10
CA VAL A 353 9.89 3.88 -27.99
C VAL A 353 9.89 2.38 -27.70
N TRP A 354 10.01 2.01 -26.42
CA TRP A 354 9.94 0.61 -26.00
C TRP A 354 8.60 -0.05 -26.37
N ALA A 355 7.48 0.62 -26.09
CA ALA A 355 6.15 0.10 -26.38
C ALA A 355 5.91 -0.08 -27.89
N ALA A 356 6.29 0.91 -28.70
CA ALA A 356 6.19 0.84 -30.16
C ALA A 356 7.05 -0.29 -30.74
N ALA A 357 8.28 -0.45 -30.26
CA ALA A 357 9.15 -1.55 -30.71
C ALA A 357 8.54 -2.93 -30.39
N ARG A 358 7.98 -3.10 -29.19
CA ARG A 358 7.33 -4.33 -28.74
C ARG A 358 6.06 -4.66 -29.51
N LEU A 359 5.35 -3.65 -30.00
CA LEU A 359 4.14 -3.78 -30.83
C LEU A 359 4.45 -3.85 -32.33
N ASN A 360 5.71 -4.04 -32.72
CA ASN A 360 6.15 -4.07 -34.13
C ASN A 360 5.89 -2.77 -34.92
N LEU A 361 5.89 -1.63 -34.22
CA LEU A 361 5.66 -0.29 -34.76
C LEU A 361 6.94 0.53 -34.88
N ARG A 362 8.08 -0.13 -35.17
CA ARG A 362 9.39 0.53 -35.28
C ARG A 362 9.42 1.64 -36.34
N HIS A 363 8.55 1.57 -37.35
CA HIS A 363 8.40 2.59 -38.38
C HIS A 363 7.88 3.94 -37.87
N LEU A 364 7.29 3.99 -36.66
CA LEU A 364 6.84 5.22 -36.01
C LEU A 364 7.95 5.91 -35.20
N ILE A 365 9.05 5.21 -34.91
CA ILE A 365 10.08 5.66 -33.98
C ILE A 365 11.03 6.66 -34.67
N ASN A 366 11.24 7.82 -34.04
CA ASN A 366 12.32 8.74 -34.42
C ASN A 366 13.66 8.22 -33.87
N PHE A 367 14.47 7.59 -34.72
CA PHE A 367 15.80 7.10 -34.35
C PHE A 367 16.87 8.19 -34.18
N ALA A 368 16.53 9.45 -34.44
CA ALA A 368 17.45 10.59 -34.33
C ALA A 368 17.25 11.42 -33.05
N ASP A 369 16.42 10.97 -32.09
CA ASP A 369 16.28 11.62 -30.78
C ASP A 369 17.59 11.51 -29.99
N ASP A 370 18.19 12.66 -29.68
CA ASP A 370 19.50 12.79 -29.04
C ASP A 370 19.43 12.93 -27.51
N ASP A 371 18.22 12.92 -26.93
CA ASP A 371 18.07 12.90 -25.48
C ASP A 371 18.72 11.63 -24.89
N PRO A 372 19.57 11.75 -23.85
CA PRO A 372 20.30 10.61 -23.31
C PRO A 372 19.43 9.41 -22.91
N LEU A 373 18.22 9.64 -22.39
CA LEU A 373 17.31 8.56 -21.98
C LEU A 373 16.70 7.85 -23.19
N VAL A 374 16.34 8.61 -24.23
CA VAL A 374 15.75 8.04 -25.44
C VAL A 374 16.81 7.32 -26.27
N ALA A 375 17.98 7.93 -26.43
CA ALA A 375 19.13 7.32 -27.08
C ALA A 375 19.55 6.00 -26.40
N ASP A 376 19.46 5.93 -25.07
CA ASP A 376 19.69 4.68 -24.33
C ASP A 376 18.66 3.59 -24.65
N GLU A 377 17.38 3.97 -24.76
CA GLU A 377 16.33 3.05 -25.16
C GLU A 377 16.50 2.54 -26.58
N LEU A 378 16.85 3.42 -27.52
CA LEU A 378 17.06 3.06 -28.93
C LEU A 378 18.20 2.04 -29.11
N ARG A 379 19.22 2.06 -28.24
CA ARG A 379 20.32 1.07 -28.26
C ARG A 379 19.90 -0.32 -27.78
N SER A 380 18.77 -0.44 -27.08
CA SER A 380 18.36 -1.66 -26.36
C SER A 380 16.89 -2.02 -26.59
N LEU A 381 16.42 -1.90 -27.84
CA LEU A 381 15.02 -2.18 -28.18
C LEU A 381 14.64 -3.64 -27.92
N PRO A 382 13.42 -3.90 -27.42
CA PRO A 382 12.92 -5.26 -27.24
C PRO A 382 12.62 -5.93 -28.58
N ASP A 383 12.57 -7.26 -28.56
CA ASP A 383 11.97 -8.04 -29.64
C ASP A 383 10.47 -7.74 -29.75
N PRO A 384 9.91 -7.73 -30.98
CA PRO A 384 8.47 -7.58 -31.18
C PRO A 384 7.71 -8.80 -30.63
N ARG A 385 6.49 -8.57 -30.16
CA ARG A 385 5.56 -9.61 -29.69
C ARG A 385 4.79 -10.25 -30.83
#